data_AF-A0AAU2RUR3-F1
#
_entry.id   AF-A0AAU2RUR3-F1
#
_cell.length_a   1.000
_cell.length_b   1.000
_cell.length_c   1.000
_cell.angle_alpha   90.00
_cell.angle_beta   90.00
_cell.angle_gamma   90.00
#
_symmetry.space_group_name_H-M   'P 1'
#
loop_
_entity.id
_entity.type
_entity.pdbx_description
1 polymer ?
#
loop_
_entity_poly.entity_id
_entity_poly.type
_entity_poly.pdbx_seq_one_letter_code
_entity_poly.pdbx_strand_id
1 'polypeptide(L)'
;MRARIQLGGPIVLVWDNVRLHLTAGMREFIAANAAWLTVFQLPTYAPDLNPQEGIWSLVKRDIGNLAAADLGQITRAVKRRLKQIQYRPDFVDSCLAGTGLITDD
;
A
#
# COMPACT_ATOMS: atom_id res chain seq x y z
N MET A 1 9.72 7.44 8.36
CA MET A 1 10.53 7.32 9.59
C MET A 1 10.15 6.14 10.47
N ARG A 2 8.88 5.98 10.90
CA ARG A 2 8.48 4.85 11.77
C ARG A 2 8.77 3.46 11.17
N ALA A 3 8.47 3.26 9.88
CA ALA A 3 8.75 2.00 9.19
C ALA A 3 10.26 1.65 9.19
N ARG A 4 11.14 2.63 8.93
CA ARG A 4 12.60 2.44 8.99
C ARG A 4 13.05 1.96 10.37
N ILE A 5 12.55 2.56 11.43
CA ILE A 5 12.90 2.18 12.81
C ILE A 5 12.42 0.76 13.12
N GLN A 6 11.21 0.40 12.67
CA GLN A 6 10.62 -0.92 12.94
C GLN A 6 11.27 -2.04 12.15
N LEU A 7 11.65 -1.79 10.89
CA LEU A 7 12.25 -2.79 10.01
C LEU A 7 13.78 -2.88 10.16
N GLY A 8 14.42 -1.83 10.67
CA GLY A 8 15.86 -1.83 10.98
C GLY A 8 16.79 -1.88 9.77
N GLY A 9 16.26 -1.82 8.54
CA GLY A 9 17.02 -1.97 7.30
C GLY A 9 16.59 -1.02 6.17
N PRO A 10 17.23 -1.14 5.00
CA PRO A 10 16.83 -0.44 3.79
C PRO A 10 15.37 -0.75 3.42
N ILE A 11 14.68 0.24 2.85
CA ILE A 11 13.29 0.12 2.41
C ILE A 11 13.24 0.35 0.91
N VAL A 12 12.58 -0.58 0.20
CA VAL A 12 12.15 -0.40 -1.18
C VAL A 12 10.66 -0.05 -1.17
N LEU A 13 10.32 1.13 -1.67
CA LEU A 13 8.95 1.60 -1.82
C LEU A 13 8.54 1.49 -3.29
N VAL A 14 7.52 0.68 -3.57
CA VAL A 14 6.88 0.58 -4.89
C VAL A 14 5.51 1.23 -4.80
N TRP A 15 5.21 2.20 -5.67
CA TRP A 15 3.94 2.92 -5.63
C TRP A 15 3.55 3.54 -6.97
N ASP A 16 2.29 3.96 -7.10
CA ASP A 16 1.75 4.58 -8.30
C ASP A 16 2.15 6.07 -8.46
N ASN A 17 1.72 6.64 -9.59
CA ASN A 17 2.02 8.02 -9.98
C ASN A 17 0.89 9.00 -9.61
N VAL A 18 0.12 8.76 -8.54
CA VAL A 18 -0.84 9.77 -8.08
C VAL A 18 -0.09 11.09 -7.83
N ARG A 19 -0.70 12.23 -8.19
CA ARG A 19 -0.02 13.55 -8.25
C ARG A 19 0.72 13.92 -6.95
N LEU A 20 0.21 13.46 -5.80
CA LEU A 20 0.83 13.67 -4.49
C LEU A 20 2.23 13.02 -4.39
N HIS A 21 2.43 11.86 -5.00
CA HIS A 21 3.72 11.16 -5.03
C HIS A 21 4.75 11.85 -5.94
N LEU A 22 4.29 12.73 -6.84
CA LEU A 22 5.13 13.43 -7.82
C LEU A 22 5.46 14.88 -7.40
N THR A 23 5.13 15.27 -6.17
CA THR A 23 5.41 16.63 -5.68
C THR A 23 6.92 16.87 -5.49
N ALA A 24 7.35 18.13 -5.57
CA ALA A 24 8.75 18.50 -5.35
C ALA A 24 9.23 18.10 -3.95
N GLY A 25 8.42 18.36 -2.92
CA GLY A 25 8.73 17.95 -1.55
C GLY A 25 8.89 16.44 -1.40
N MET A 26 8.15 15.62 -2.16
CA MET A 26 8.36 14.18 -2.14
C MET A 26 9.69 13.79 -2.78
N ARG A 27 10.04 14.40 -3.93
CA ARG A 27 11.35 14.15 -4.58
C ARG A 27 12.51 14.55 -3.68
N GLU A 28 12.43 15.70 -3.03
CA GLU A 28 13.44 16.17 -2.07
C GLU A 28 13.56 15.22 -0.88
N PHE A 29 12.43 14.76 -0.33
CA PHE A 29 12.44 13.78 0.75
C PHE A 29 13.12 12.47 0.33
N ILE A 30 12.81 11.96 -0.87
CA ILE A 30 13.42 10.74 -1.39
C ILE A 30 14.93 10.94 -1.56
N ALA A 31 15.35 12.02 -2.20
CA ALA A 31 16.77 12.33 -2.43
C ALA A 31 17.55 12.46 -1.11
N ALA A 32 16.99 13.16 -0.12
CA ALA A 32 17.60 13.32 1.20
C ALA A 32 17.74 11.99 1.98
N ASN A 33 17.01 10.94 1.58
CA ASN A 33 16.96 9.65 2.27
C ASN A 33 17.48 8.49 1.39
N ALA A 34 18.15 8.78 0.28
CA ALA A 34 18.61 7.78 -0.69
C ALA A 34 19.56 6.72 -0.10
N ALA A 35 20.21 7.00 1.04
CA ALA A 35 21.06 6.04 1.75
C ALA A 35 20.30 4.82 2.32
N TRP A 36 18.98 4.92 2.51
CA TRP A 36 18.17 3.84 3.08
C TRP A 36 16.81 3.66 2.42
N LEU A 37 16.40 4.57 1.54
CA LEU A 37 15.12 4.52 0.84
C LEU A 37 15.35 4.46 -0.68
N THR A 38 14.90 3.38 -1.30
CA THR A 38 14.84 3.24 -2.76
C THR A 38 13.37 3.30 -3.18
N VAL A 39 13.06 4.07 -4.21
CA VAL A 39 11.67 4.24 -4.68
C VAL A 39 11.55 3.83 -6.14
N PHE A 40 10.61 2.94 -6.42
CA PHE A 40 10.19 2.57 -7.77
C PHE A 40 8.78 3.09 -8.03
N GLN A 41 8.65 3.93 -9.06
CA GLN A 41 7.37 4.39 -9.55
C GLN A 41 6.85 3.40 -10.60
N LEU A 42 5.61 2.98 -10.44
CA LEU A 42 4.93 2.15 -11.42
C LEU A 42 4.65 2.96 -12.70
N PRO A 43 4.56 2.31 -13.87
CA PRO A 43 4.08 2.95 -15.08
C PRO A 43 2.69 3.57 -14.88
N THR A 44 2.42 4.67 -15.59
CA THR A 44 1.10 5.29 -15.56
C THR A 44 0.04 4.31 -16.08
N TYR A 45 -1.11 4.26 -15.42
CA TYR A 45 -2.22 3.35 -15.75
C TYR A 45 -1.88 1.84 -15.67
N ALA A 46 -0.98 1.45 -14.75
CA ALA A 46 -0.67 0.05 -14.45
C ALA A 46 -1.22 -0.38 -13.06
N PRO A 47 -2.56 -0.39 -12.85
CA PRO A 47 -3.15 -0.81 -11.57
C PRO A 47 -2.91 -2.30 -11.28
N ASP A 48 -2.74 -3.12 -12.31
CA ASP A 48 -2.40 -4.54 -12.25
C ASP A 48 -1.03 -4.80 -11.63
N LEU A 49 -0.12 -3.82 -11.65
CA LEU A 49 1.19 -3.90 -11.01
C LEU A 49 1.18 -3.37 -9.57
N ASN A 50 0.06 -2.81 -9.09
CA ASN A 50 -0.03 -2.21 -7.76
C ASN A 50 -0.72 -3.18 -6.77
N PRO A 51 0.02 -3.85 -5.87
CA PRO A 51 -0.57 -4.82 -4.93
C PRO A 51 -1.57 -4.18 -3.96
N GLN A 52 -1.50 -2.86 -3.75
CA GLN A 52 -2.49 -2.11 -2.98
C GLN A 52 -3.90 -2.25 -3.58
N GLU A 53 -4.05 -2.39 -4.90
CA GLU A 53 -5.35 -2.58 -5.55
C GLU A 53 -6.01 -3.90 -5.12
N GLY A 54 -5.22 -4.97 -4.95
CA GLY A 54 -5.70 -6.24 -4.40
C GLY A 54 -6.23 -6.08 -2.97
N ILE A 55 -5.48 -5.36 -2.11
CA ILE A 55 -5.92 -5.05 -0.75
C ILE A 55 -7.23 -4.24 -0.75
N TRP A 56 -7.34 -3.22 -1.61
CA TRP A 56 -8.57 -2.44 -1.74
C TRP A 56 -9.74 -3.25 -2.28
N SER A 57 -9.50 -4.18 -3.19
CA SER A 57 -10.52 -5.12 -3.66
C SER A 57 -11.07 -5.97 -2.50
N LEU A 58 -10.19 -6.53 -1.66
CA LEU A 58 -10.57 -7.28 -0.46
C LEU A 58 -11.34 -6.44 0.56
N VAL A 59 -10.99 -5.17 0.72
CA VAL A 59 -11.71 -4.24 1.61
C VAL A 59 -13.11 -3.94 1.04
N LYS A 60 -13.18 -3.54 -0.24
CA LYS A 60 -14.43 -3.16 -0.92
C LYS A 60 -15.42 -4.30 -0.99
N ARG A 61 -14.97 -5.54 -1.23
CA ARG A 61 -15.85 -6.71 -1.25
C ARG A 61 -16.63 -6.89 0.05
N ASP A 62 -15.99 -6.61 1.19
CA ASP A 62 -16.58 -6.86 2.50
C ASP A 62 -17.43 -5.67 3.00
N ILE A 63 -17.08 -4.44 2.60
CA ILE A 63 -17.81 -3.23 3.02
C ILE A 63 -18.81 -2.70 1.98
N GLY A 64 -18.76 -3.17 0.74
CA GLY A 64 -19.54 -2.62 -0.37
C GLY A 64 -21.06 -2.73 -0.19
N ASN A 65 -21.49 -3.71 0.61
CA ASN A 65 -22.90 -3.92 0.97
C ASN A 65 -23.25 -3.41 2.38
N LEU A 66 -22.37 -2.66 3.02
CA LEU A 66 -22.63 -2.10 4.34
C LEU A 66 -23.64 -0.95 4.21
N ALA A 67 -24.83 -1.12 4.81
CA ALA A 67 -25.81 -0.05 4.97
C ALA A 67 -25.37 0.95 6.06
N ALA A 68 -24.29 1.66 5.81
CA ALA A 68 -23.73 2.65 6.73
C ALA A 68 -24.60 3.92 6.76
N ALA A 69 -24.98 4.35 7.97
CA ALA A 69 -25.76 5.57 8.14
C ALA A 69 -24.91 6.86 8.05
N ASP A 70 -23.59 6.74 8.19
CA ASP A 70 -22.66 7.86 8.21
C ASP A 70 -21.23 7.47 7.80
N LEU A 71 -20.40 8.47 7.49
CA LEU A 71 -18.98 8.29 7.13
C LEU A 71 -18.15 7.66 8.26
N GLY A 72 -18.54 7.88 9.51
CA GLY A 72 -17.89 7.28 10.67
C GLY A 72 -18.02 5.76 10.70
N GLN A 73 -19.20 5.23 10.32
CA GLN A 73 -19.44 3.80 10.17
C GLN A 73 -18.57 3.18 9.07
N ILE A 74 -18.50 3.84 7.91
CA ILE A 74 -17.62 3.41 6.81
C ILE A 74 -16.15 3.41 7.27
N THR A 75 -15.72 4.49 7.93
CA THR A 75 -14.34 4.63 8.44
C THR A 75 -13.99 3.51 9.41
N ARG A 76 -14.90 3.18 10.35
CA ARG A 76 -14.69 2.07 11.30
C ARG A 76 -14.63 0.73 10.59
N ALA A 77 -15.50 0.48 9.61
CA ALA A 77 -15.50 -0.75 8.84
C ALA A 77 -14.21 -0.94 8.04
N VAL A 78 -13.76 0.09 7.32
CA VAL A 78 -12.49 0.09 6.58
C VAL A 78 -11.31 -0.19 7.53
N LYS A 79 -11.20 0.55 8.64
CA LYS A 79 -10.11 0.36 9.62
C LYS A 79 -10.10 -1.05 10.21
N ARG A 80 -11.28 -1.58 10.58
CA ARG A 80 -11.41 -2.95 11.09
C ARG A 80 -10.94 -3.95 10.06
N ARG A 81 -11.33 -3.78 8.79
CA ARG A 81 -10.97 -4.71 7.73
C ARG A 81 -9.47 -4.68 7.42
N LEU A 82 -8.88 -3.50 7.29
CA LEU A 82 -7.43 -3.34 7.12
C LEU A 82 -6.66 -3.99 8.27
N LYS A 83 -7.13 -3.80 9.53
CA LYS A 83 -6.52 -4.45 10.69
C LYS A 83 -6.62 -5.98 10.63
N GLN A 84 -7.73 -6.54 10.14
CA GLN A 84 -7.85 -8.00 9.97
C GLN A 84 -6.89 -8.54 8.90
N ILE A 85 -6.74 -7.83 7.77
CA ILE A 85 -5.80 -8.19 6.71
C ILE A 85 -4.36 -8.14 7.26
N GLN A 86 -4.03 -7.14 8.08
CA GLN A 86 -2.72 -7.03 8.72
C GLN A 86 -2.33 -8.27 9.56
N TYR A 87 -3.29 -8.96 10.17
CA TYR A 87 -3.04 -10.19 10.94
C TYR A 87 -3.08 -11.47 10.09
N ARG A 88 -3.20 -11.36 8.76
CA ARG A 88 -3.26 -12.48 7.81
C ARG A 88 -2.24 -12.26 6.69
N PRO A 89 -0.95 -12.57 6.93
CA PRO A 89 0.11 -12.33 5.97
C PRO A 89 -0.17 -12.98 4.60
N ASP A 90 -0.75 -14.19 4.56
CA ASP A 90 -1.12 -14.88 3.32
C ASP A 90 -1.97 -14.04 2.34
N PHE A 91 -2.82 -13.14 2.86
CA PHE A 91 -3.62 -12.25 2.00
C PHE A 91 -2.79 -11.13 1.41
N VAL A 92 -1.80 -10.63 2.14
CA VAL A 92 -0.84 -9.64 1.64
C VAL A 92 0.05 -10.30 0.59
N ASP A 93 0.55 -11.51 0.88
CA ASP A 93 1.41 -12.26 -0.02
C ASP A 93 0.67 -12.65 -1.32
N SER A 94 -0.59 -13.05 -1.23
CA SER A 94 -1.43 -13.30 -2.40
C SER A 94 -1.63 -12.05 -3.27
N CYS A 95 -1.73 -10.86 -2.67
CA CYS A 95 -1.84 -9.61 -3.42
C CYS A 95 -0.52 -9.25 -4.13
N LEU A 96 0.63 -9.52 -3.50
CA LEU A 96 1.96 -9.37 -4.11
C LEU A 96 2.19 -10.36 -5.24
N ALA A 97 1.79 -11.62 -5.04
CA ALA A 97 1.88 -12.65 -6.08
C ALA A 97 1.05 -12.30 -7.31
N GLY A 98 -0.13 -11.71 -7.11
CA GLY A 98 -0.99 -11.23 -8.20
C GLY A 98 -0.36 -10.18 -9.11
N THR A 99 0.67 -9.46 -8.64
CA THR A 99 1.39 -8.44 -9.43
C THR A 99 2.75 -8.93 -9.95
N GLY A 100 3.12 -10.19 -9.70
CA GLY A 100 4.44 -10.73 -10.02
C GLY A 100 5.58 -10.13 -9.18
N LEU A 101 5.28 -9.39 -8.11
CA LEU A 101 6.29 -8.83 -7.18
C LEU A 101 6.61 -9.83 -6.08
N ILE A 102 6.97 -11.05 -6.48
CA ILE A 102 7.37 -12.11 -5.55
C ILE A 102 8.87 -11.97 -5.31
N THR A 103 9.27 -11.96 -4.04
CA THR A 103 10.68 -12.05 -3.67
C THR A 103 11.09 -13.51 -3.72
N ASP A 104 12.14 -13.83 -4.48
CA ASP A 104 12.80 -15.14 -4.35
C ASP A 104 13.42 -15.24 -2.94
N ASP A 105 13.29 -16.41 -2.30
CA ASP A 105 13.92 -16.75 -1.02
C ASP A 105 15.45 -16.85 -1.13
#